data_AF-A0A9E2LY77-F1
#
_entry.id   AF-A0A9E2LY77-F1
#
_cell.length_a   1.000
_cell.length_b   1.000
_cell.length_c   1.000
_cell.angle_alpha   90.00
_cell.angle_beta   90.00
_cell.angle_gamma   90.00
#
_symmetry.space_group_name_H-M   'P 1'
#
loop_
_entity.id
_entity.type
_entity.pdbx_description
1 polymer ?
#
loop_
_entity_poly.entity_id
_entity_poly.type
_entity_poly.pdbx_seq_one_letter_code
_entity_poly.pdbx_strand_id
1 'polypeptide(L)' 'PIAKINFQNKTEKAAHDKIVQLVEQMLAAKAKHAKATTESEKNRLEIQTEALDRQIDNAVYELYGLTEEEIRIVEGKI' A
#
# COMPACT_ATOMS: atom_id res chain seq x y z
N PRO A 1 5.88 -15.76 -6.58
CA PRO A 1 6.90 -15.15 -7.46
C PRO A 1 6.94 -13.65 -7.21
N ILE A 2 8.11 -12.99 -7.25
CA ILE A 2 8.20 -11.53 -7.10
C ILE A 2 8.25 -10.92 -8.51
N ALA A 3 7.39 -9.93 -8.80
CA ALA A 3 7.42 -9.19 -10.05
C ALA A 3 8.81 -8.57 -10.28
N LYS A 4 9.42 -8.87 -11.44
CA LYS A 4 10.67 -8.22 -11.85
C LYS A 4 10.33 -6.86 -12.43
N ILE A 5 10.72 -5.81 -11.73
CA ILE A 5 10.49 -4.43 -12.15
C ILE A 5 11.61 -4.01 -13.08
N ASN A 6 11.27 -3.61 -14.29
CA ASN A 6 12.20 -3.00 -15.23
C ASN A 6 12.32 -1.50 -14.96
N PHE A 7 13.39 -1.10 -14.26
CA PHE A 7 13.66 0.30 -13.95
C PHE A 7 13.97 1.20 -15.17
N GLN A 8 14.24 0.62 -16.34
CA GLN A 8 14.38 1.37 -17.59
C GLN A 8 13.00 1.69 -18.20
N ASN A 9 11.97 0.94 -17.85
CA ASN A 9 10.59 1.26 -18.19
C ASN A 9 10.05 2.31 -17.22
N LYS A 10 9.79 3.52 -17.73
CA LYS A 10 9.28 4.64 -16.93
C LYS A 10 7.97 4.32 -16.22
N THR A 11 7.10 3.52 -16.83
CA THR A 11 5.80 3.15 -16.26
C THR A 11 5.97 2.21 -15.08
N GLU A 12 6.77 1.16 -15.23
CA GLU A 12 7.06 0.23 -14.14
C GLU A 12 7.84 0.89 -13.00
N LYS A 13 8.80 1.76 -13.33
CA LYS A 13 9.51 2.56 -12.33
C LYS A 13 8.56 3.49 -11.57
N ALA A 14 7.62 4.17 -12.27
CA ALA A 14 6.66 5.04 -11.61
C ALA A 14 5.72 4.27 -10.67
N ALA A 15 5.27 3.07 -11.08
CA ALA A 15 4.47 2.20 -10.23
C ALA A 15 5.24 1.75 -8.98
N HIS A 16 6.51 1.33 -9.15
CA HIS A 16 7.40 1.03 -8.04
C HIS A 16 7.56 2.22 -7.08
N ASP A 17 7.90 3.40 -7.62
CA ASP A 17 8.15 4.60 -6.82
C ASP A 17 6.89 5.01 -6.03
N LYS A 18 5.70 4.87 -6.62
CA LYS A 18 4.41 5.07 -5.93
C LYS A 18 4.25 4.11 -4.74
N ILE A 19 4.54 2.81 -4.94
CA ILE A 19 4.47 1.81 -3.86
C ILE A 19 5.46 2.16 -2.75
N VAL A 20 6.71 2.52 -3.09
CA VAL A 20 7.73 2.92 -2.11
C VAL A 20 7.27 4.12 -1.29
N GLN A 21 6.75 5.17 -1.94
CA GLN A 21 6.24 6.36 -1.25
C GLN A 21 5.08 6.05 -0.29
N LEU A 22 4.17 5.14 -0.67
CA LEU A 22 3.07 4.73 0.21
C LEU A 22 3.58 3.94 1.42
N VAL A 23 4.56 3.06 1.22
CA VAL A 23 5.20 2.29 2.30
C VAL A 23 5.95 3.22 3.27
N GLU A 24 6.68 4.21 2.76
CA GLU A 24 7.35 5.22 3.59
C GLU A 24 6.35 6.00 4.45
N GLN A 25 5.23 6.42 3.87
CA GLN A 25 4.15 7.08 4.60
C GLN A 25 3.54 6.18 5.69
N MET A 26 3.36 4.89 5.38
CA MET A 26 2.83 3.92 6.33
C MET A 26 3.80 3.72 7.51
N LEU A 27 5.10 3.57 7.24
CA LEU A 27 6.11 3.46 8.28
C LEU A 27 6.17 4.72 9.17
N ALA A 28 6.06 5.91 8.56
CA ALA A 28 6.00 7.16 9.30
C ALA A 28 4.73 7.25 10.17
N ALA A 29 3.57 6.81 9.67
CA ALA A 29 2.32 6.76 10.42
C ALA A 29 2.41 5.79 11.62
N LYS A 30 2.95 4.57 11.40
CA LYS A 30 3.18 3.58 12.47
C LYS A 30 4.16 4.09 13.53
N ALA A 31 5.23 4.77 13.11
CA ALA A 31 6.20 5.38 14.04
C ALA A 31 5.57 6.50 14.89
N LYS A 32 4.67 7.32 14.30
CA LYS A 32 3.88 8.29 15.05
C LYS A 32 2.90 7.61 16.00
N HIS A 33 2.26 6.52 15.56
CA HIS A 33 1.30 5.78 16.38
C HIS A 33 1.94 5.23 17.65
N ALA A 34 3.16 4.68 17.53
CA ALA A 34 3.93 4.18 18.67
C ALA A 34 4.31 5.27 19.69
N LYS A 35 4.36 6.54 19.27
CA LYS A 35 4.69 7.69 20.13
C LYS A 35 3.45 8.45 20.62
N ALA A 36 2.27 8.16 20.07
CA ALA A 36 1.04 8.86 20.39
C ALA A 36 0.60 8.56 21.83
N THR A 37 0.27 9.62 22.57
CA THR A 37 -0.11 9.52 23.99
C THR A 37 -1.63 9.52 24.20
N THR A 38 -2.39 9.91 23.17
CA THR A 38 -3.85 9.98 23.23
C THR A 38 -4.51 8.92 22.36
N GLU A 39 -5.64 8.40 22.81
CA GLU A 39 -6.39 7.39 22.07
C GLU A 39 -6.93 7.93 20.74
N SER A 40 -7.34 9.20 20.71
CA SER A 40 -7.81 9.84 19.48
C SER A 40 -6.72 9.92 18.41
N GLU A 41 -5.48 10.23 18.80
CA GLU A 41 -4.36 10.27 17.86
C GLU A 41 -3.99 8.88 17.35
N LYS A 42 -4.00 7.87 18.24
CA LYS A 42 -3.79 6.47 17.86
C LYS A 42 -4.83 6.01 16.84
N ASN A 43 -6.12 6.18 17.14
CA ASN A 43 -7.21 5.82 16.23
C ASN A 43 -7.08 6.52 14.87
N ARG A 44 -6.72 7.81 14.85
CA ARG A 44 -6.52 8.54 13.60
C ARG A 44 -5.36 7.96 12.77
N LEU A 45 -4.26 7.59 13.42
CA LEU A 45 -3.09 7.01 12.76
C LEU A 45 -3.32 5.57 12.32
N GLU A 46 -4.16 4.81 13.04
CA GLU A 46 -4.60 3.48 12.65
C GLU A 46 -5.47 3.53 11.39
N ILE A 47 -6.49 4.40 11.36
CA ILE A 47 -7.31 4.64 10.16
C ILE A 47 -6.44 5.08 8.97
N GLN A 48 -5.46 5.94 9.21
CA GLN A 48 -4.50 6.36 8.17
C GLN A 48 -3.67 5.17 7.67
N THR A 49 -3.24 4.29 8.56
CA THR A 49 -2.46 3.09 8.22
C THR A 49 -3.28 2.14 7.37
N GLU A 50 -4.53 1.87 7.74
CA GLU A 50 -5.45 1.03 6.94
C GLU A 50 -5.73 1.63 5.55
N ALA A 51 -5.87 2.96 5.47
CA ALA A 51 -6.07 3.62 4.18
C ALA A 51 -4.82 3.54 3.29
N LEU A 52 -3.62 3.56 3.87
CA LEU A 52 -2.37 3.37 3.14
C LEU A 52 -2.20 1.92 2.69
N ASP A 53 -2.57 0.96 3.53
CA ASP A 53 -2.55 -0.48 3.22
C ASP A 53 -3.38 -0.78 1.97
N ARG A 54 -4.64 -0.33 1.94
CA ARG A 54 -5.52 -0.47 0.75
C ARG A 54 -4.95 0.22 -0.50
N GLN A 55 -4.27 1.35 -0.35
CA GLN A 55 -3.63 2.03 -1.48
C GLN A 55 -2.43 1.26 -2.01
N ILE A 56 -1.67 0.60 -1.12
CA ILE A 56 -0.55 -0.27 -1.50
C ILE A 56 -1.08 -1.50 -2.23
N ASP A 57 -2.11 -2.17 -1.71
CA ASP A 57 -2.72 -3.33 -2.36
C ASP A 57 -3.18 -3.00 -3.77
N ASN A 58 -3.91 -1.89 -3.96
CA ASN A 58 -4.33 -1.45 -5.28
C ASN A 58 -3.13 -1.16 -6.21
N ALA A 59 -2.10 -0.50 -5.72
CA ALA A 59 -0.90 -0.23 -6.52
C ALA A 59 -0.14 -1.52 -6.89
N VAL A 60 -0.16 -2.53 -6.02
CA VAL A 60 0.38 -3.86 -6.29
C VAL A 60 -0.49 -4.60 -7.31
N TYR A 61 -1.81 -4.57 -7.19
CA TYR A 61 -2.71 -5.17 -8.19
C TYR A 61 -2.52 -4.56 -9.57
N GLU A 62 -2.40 -3.23 -9.65
CA GLU A 62 -2.04 -2.51 -10.88
C GLU A 62 -0.70 -2.99 -11.46
N LEU A 63 0.33 -3.15 -10.61
CA LEU A 63 1.66 -3.60 -11.02
C LEU A 63 1.65 -5.04 -11.59
N TYR A 64 0.83 -5.91 -11.01
CA TYR A 64 0.69 -7.29 -11.47
C TYR A 64 -0.37 -7.46 -12.57
N GLY A 65 -1.10 -6.40 -12.92
CA GLY A 65 -2.12 -6.40 -13.96
C GLY A 65 -3.34 -7.26 -13.61
N LEU A 66 -3.70 -7.36 -12.33
CA LEU A 66 -4.86 -8.14 -11.91
C LEU A 66 -6.16 -7.47 -12.38
N THR A 67 -7.09 -8.30 -12.82
CA THR A 67 -8.48 -7.94 -13.10
C THR A 67 -9.30 -7.85 -11.81
N GLU A 68 -10.48 -7.20 -11.87
CA GLU A 68 -11.40 -7.13 -10.73
C GLU A 68 -11.83 -8.52 -10.21
N GLU A 69 -11.93 -9.51 -11.10
CA GLU A 69 -12.22 -10.90 -10.71
C GLU A 69 -11.06 -11.50 -9.91
N GLU A 70 -9.83 -11.33 -10.38
CA GLU A 70 -8.64 -11.84 -9.68
C GLU A 70 -8.44 -11.12 -8.34
N ILE A 71 -8.72 -9.81 -8.27
CA ILE A 71 -8.70 -9.06 -7.00
C ILE A 71 -9.74 -9.62 -6.03
N ARG A 72 -10.97 -9.88 -6.48
CA ARG A 72 -12.02 -10.47 -5.63
C ARG A 72 -11.62 -11.82 -5.05
N ILE A 73 -10.98 -12.66 -5.85
CA ILE A 73 -10.43 -13.96 -5.41
C ILE A 73 -9.35 -13.76 -4.36
N VAL A 74 -8.41 -12.82 -4.57
CA VAL A 74 -7.33 -12.52 -3.61
C VAL A 74 -7.88 -11.96 -2.29
N GLU A 75 -8.90 -11.12 -2.36
CA GLU A 75 -9.57 -10.54 -1.18
C GLU A 75 -10.55 -11.49 -0.49
N GLY A 76 -10.74 -12.72 -1.01
CA GLY A 76 -11.69 -13.69 -0.46
C GLY A 76 -13.17 -13.26 -0.54
N LYS A 77 -13.47 -12.33 -1.44
CA LYS A 77 -14.83 -11.85 -1.74
C LYS A 77 -15.41 -12.69 -2.87
N ILE A 78 -15.85 -13.91 -2.53
CA ILE A 78 -16.55 -14.84 -3.44
C ILE A 78 -18.06 -14.60 -3.35
#